data_AF-A0A3B0SNH1-F1
#
_entry.id   AF-A0A3B0SNH1-F1
#
_cell.length_a   1.000
_cell.length_b   1.000
_cell.length_c   1.000
_cell.angle_alpha   90.00
_cell.angle_beta   90.00
_cell.angle_gamma   90.00
#
_symmetry.space_group_name_H-M   'P 1'
#
loop_
_entity.id
_entity.type
_entity.pdbx_description
1 polymer ?
#
loop_
_entity_poly.entity_id
_entity_poly.type
_entity_poly.pdbx_seq_one_letter_code
_entity_poly.pdbx_strand_id
1 'polypeptide(L)'
;RLDAIHTPGHTPDHLCFRLDEVLFTGDHIMEGSTVIIEDAADYLDSLYLVRDLGVARIEPGHGSTIDDAAAVIDEYIDHRLERERQIVDAIRQGAGTIGDIVDDVYKGIPEGLRHAAVHQVGVQLKKLDRDGAVRFESSLTEEVTEVHLR
;
A
#
# COMPACT_ATOMS: atom_id res chain seq x y z
N ARG A 1 7.47 28.78 -0.31
CA ARG A 1 6.36 28.62 -1.30
C ARG A 1 5.69 27.30 -1.00
N LEU A 2 4.36 27.21 -0.95
CA LEU A 2 3.68 25.92 -0.73
C LEU A 2 3.37 25.28 -2.07
N ASP A 3 3.96 24.11 -2.33
CA ASP A 3 3.77 23.34 -3.56
C ASP A 3 2.78 22.19 -3.29
N ALA A 4 1.69 22.13 -4.05
CA ALA A 4 0.77 20.99 -4.02
C ALA A 4 1.27 19.88 -4.95
N ILE A 5 1.35 18.66 -4.43
CA ILE A 5 1.85 17.48 -5.14
C ILE A 5 0.72 16.45 -5.13
N HIS A 6 0.26 16.06 -6.30
CA HIS A 6 -0.76 15.00 -6.42
C HIS A 6 -0.12 13.65 -6.15
N THR A 7 -0.64 12.94 -5.13
CA THR A 7 -0.08 11.67 -4.64
C THR A 7 -1.21 10.64 -4.46
N PRO A 8 -1.88 10.23 -5.56
CA PRO A 8 -3.01 9.31 -5.50
C PRO A 8 -2.62 7.94 -4.93
N GLY A 9 -3.63 7.15 -4.59
CA GLY A 9 -3.48 5.75 -4.20
C GLY A 9 -3.99 5.45 -2.80
N HIS A 10 -3.83 6.38 -1.83
CA HIS A 10 -4.63 6.34 -0.60
C HIS A 10 -6.09 6.67 -0.93
N THR A 11 -6.29 7.81 -1.58
CA THR A 11 -7.51 8.19 -2.32
C THR A 11 -7.09 8.75 -3.68
N PRO A 12 -7.97 8.75 -4.70
CA PRO A 12 -7.63 9.25 -6.04
C PRO A 12 -7.30 10.75 -6.09
N ASP A 13 -7.80 11.52 -5.13
CA ASP A 13 -7.64 12.98 -5.05
C ASP A 13 -6.62 13.42 -3.98
N HIS A 14 -5.86 12.48 -3.40
CA HIS A 14 -4.92 12.78 -2.33
C HIS A 14 -3.80 13.75 -2.77
N LEU A 15 -3.50 14.73 -1.92
CA LEU A 15 -2.42 15.70 -2.12
C LEU A 15 -1.46 15.67 -0.93
N CYS A 16 -0.16 15.66 -1.24
CA CYS A 16 0.87 16.11 -0.31
C CYS A 16 1.17 17.60 -0.55
N PHE A 17 1.63 18.30 0.48
CA PHE A 17 2.07 19.70 0.35
C PHE A 17 3.51 19.85 0.78
N ARG A 18 4.35 20.46 -0.05
CA ARG A 18 5.75 20.72 0.28
C ARG A 18 5.95 22.19 0.62
N LEU A 19 6.58 22.44 1.77
CA LEU A 19 7.06 23.75 2.18
C LEU A 19 8.55 23.63 2.49
N ASP A 20 9.37 24.17 1.59
CA ASP A 20 10.83 24.08 1.65
C ASP A 20 11.30 22.61 1.72
N GLU A 21 11.94 22.18 2.82
CA GLU A 21 12.43 20.81 3.01
C GLU A 21 11.44 19.91 3.79
N VAL A 22 10.23 20.40 4.07
CA VAL A 22 9.19 19.69 4.82
C VAL A 22 8.05 19.25 3.91
N LEU A 23 7.62 18.00 4.04
CA LEU A 23 6.47 17.44 3.34
C LEU A 23 5.32 17.15 4.31
N PHE A 24 4.18 17.79 4.10
CA PHE A 24 2.93 17.46 4.77
C PHE A 24 2.25 16.33 4.00
N THR A 25 2.16 15.14 4.61
CA THR A 25 1.78 13.91 3.90
C THR A 25 0.34 13.48 4.10
N GLY A 26 -0.41 14.09 5.02
CA GLY A 26 -1.76 13.63 5.34
C GLY A 26 -1.76 12.12 5.65
N ASP A 27 -2.59 11.36 4.93
CA ASP A 27 -2.70 9.90 5.07
C ASP A 27 -1.88 9.15 4.00
N HIS A 28 -0.91 9.82 3.37
CA HIS A 28 0.01 9.18 2.44
C HIS A 28 1.11 8.39 3.17
N ILE A 29 1.73 9.00 4.18
CA ILE A 29 2.78 8.42 5.03
C ILE A 29 2.51 8.89 6.47
N MET A 30 2.54 7.97 7.42
CA MET A 30 2.27 8.18 8.84
C MET A 30 3.29 7.45 9.73
N GLU A 31 3.46 7.92 10.97
CA GLU A 31 4.28 7.22 11.96
C GLU A 31 3.56 5.97 12.51
N GLY A 32 4.30 4.86 12.66
CA GLY A 32 3.88 3.70 13.46
C GLY A 32 3.07 2.62 12.72
N SER A 33 2.45 2.91 11.59
CA SER A 33 1.77 1.90 10.76
C SER A 33 1.63 2.33 9.30
N THR A 34 1.39 1.35 8.42
CA THR A 34 1.09 1.61 7.01
C THR A 34 -0.37 1.96 6.80
N VAL A 35 -0.64 2.78 5.78
CA VAL A 35 -1.99 3.27 5.44
C VAL A 35 -2.79 2.23 4.64
N ILE A 36 -4.11 2.30 4.73
CA ILE A 36 -5.03 1.62 3.80
C ILE A 36 -4.97 2.36 2.47
N ILE A 37 -5.03 1.64 1.35
CA ILE A 37 -4.95 2.22 0.01
C ILE A 37 -6.10 1.73 -0.87
N GLU A 38 -6.48 2.56 -1.85
CA GLU A 38 -7.49 2.26 -2.87
C GLU A 38 -6.87 1.76 -4.18
N ASP A 39 -5.68 2.24 -4.56
CA ASP A 39 -4.91 1.76 -5.71
C ASP A 39 -3.42 1.64 -5.37
N ALA A 40 -2.89 0.41 -5.49
CA ALA A 40 -1.50 0.11 -5.14
C ALA A 40 -0.47 0.60 -6.16
N ALA A 41 -0.83 0.70 -7.43
CA ALA A 41 0.10 1.17 -8.45
C ALA A 41 0.30 2.68 -8.28
N ASP A 42 -0.81 3.42 -8.20
CA ASP A 42 -0.79 4.87 -7.99
C ASP A 42 -0.09 5.24 -6.67
N TYR A 43 -0.33 4.46 -5.61
CA TYR A 43 0.31 4.69 -4.31
C TYR A 43 1.82 4.49 -4.37
N LEU A 44 2.30 3.42 -5.02
CA LEU A 44 3.73 3.15 -5.13
C LEU A 44 4.44 4.18 -6.02
N ASP A 45 3.82 4.59 -7.13
CA ASP A 45 4.32 5.67 -7.99
C ASP A 45 4.39 7.00 -7.22
N SER A 46 3.39 7.26 -6.38
CA SER A 46 3.37 8.45 -5.50
C SER A 46 4.46 8.41 -4.44
N LEU A 47 4.75 7.24 -3.85
CA LEU A 47 5.88 7.09 -2.92
C LEU A 47 7.22 7.39 -3.62
N TYR A 48 7.43 6.88 -4.83
CA TYR A 48 8.64 7.19 -5.61
C TYR A 48 8.72 8.69 -5.95
N LEU A 49 7.60 9.30 -6.33
CA LEU A 49 7.53 10.73 -6.60
C LEU A 49 7.99 11.55 -5.38
N VAL A 50 7.47 11.25 -4.18
CA VAL A 50 7.83 12.02 -2.98
C VAL A 50 9.24 11.73 -2.49
N ARG A 51 9.76 10.52 -2.70
CA ARG A 51 11.18 10.18 -2.46
C ARG A 51 12.09 11.08 -3.27
N ASP A 52 11.78 11.25 -4.56
CA ASP A 52 12.61 11.99 -5.50
C ASP A 52 12.56 13.52 -5.29
N LEU A 53 11.66 14.02 -4.42
CA LEU A 53 11.65 15.43 -4.00
C LEU A 53 12.82 15.80 -3.07
N GLY A 54 13.46 14.82 -2.44
CA GLY A 54 14.60 15.04 -1.54
C GLY A 54 14.25 15.89 -0.32
N VAL A 55 13.05 15.72 0.23
CA VAL A 55 12.62 16.39 1.48
C VAL A 55 13.36 15.82 2.68
N ALA A 56 13.63 16.64 3.69
CA ALA A 56 14.34 16.22 4.89
C ALA A 56 13.38 15.63 5.94
N ARG A 57 12.18 16.21 6.05
CA ARG A 57 11.22 15.91 7.12
C ARG A 57 9.81 15.70 6.60
N ILE A 58 9.05 14.84 7.27
CA ILE A 58 7.62 14.62 7.05
C ILE A 58 6.80 15.07 8.26
N GLU A 59 5.72 15.80 7.99
CA GLU A 59 4.66 16.13 8.96
C GLU A 59 3.38 15.37 8.56
N PRO A 60 3.10 14.21 9.18
CA PRO A 60 1.98 13.38 8.79
C PRO A 60 0.64 13.92 9.28
N GLY A 61 -0.46 13.43 8.70
CA GLY A 61 -1.82 13.69 9.22
C GLY A 61 -2.06 13.05 10.59
N HIS A 62 -1.37 11.94 10.86
CA HIS A 62 -1.42 11.19 12.11
C HIS A 62 -0.03 10.74 12.58
N GLY A 63 0.15 10.73 13.90
CA GLY A 63 1.42 10.39 14.53
C GLY A 63 2.32 11.62 14.71
N SER A 64 3.59 11.37 15.01
CA SER A 64 4.59 12.41 15.25
C SER A 64 5.32 12.80 13.96
N THR A 65 5.99 13.95 14.01
CA THR A 65 6.96 14.37 12.98
C THR A 65 8.02 13.30 12.73
N ILE A 66 8.38 13.09 11.47
CA ILE A 66 9.41 12.14 11.06
C ILE A 66 10.61 12.91 10.50
N ASP A 67 11.74 12.84 11.21
CA ASP A 67 12.94 13.63 10.90
C ASP A 67 13.83 13.04 9.79
N ASP A 68 13.68 11.76 9.48
CA ASP A 68 14.39 11.09 8.37
C ASP A 68 13.38 10.67 7.30
N ALA A 69 12.98 11.65 6.47
CA ALA A 69 11.98 11.43 5.45
C ALA A 69 12.43 10.38 4.41
N ALA A 70 13.71 10.38 4.04
CA ALA A 70 14.23 9.42 3.08
C ALA A 70 14.10 7.98 3.58
N ALA A 71 14.53 7.72 4.83
CA ALA A 71 14.43 6.40 5.42
C ALA A 71 12.99 5.90 5.50
N VAL A 72 12.05 6.71 5.98
CA VAL A 72 10.65 6.26 6.12
C VAL A 72 9.96 6.04 4.77
N ILE A 73 10.27 6.84 3.75
CA ILE A 73 9.71 6.65 2.41
C ILE A 73 10.22 5.31 1.82
N ASP A 74 11.51 5.03 1.97
CA ASP A 74 12.10 3.76 1.51
C ASP A 74 11.51 2.56 2.28
N GLU A 75 11.33 2.67 3.61
CA GLU A 75 10.64 1.64 4.40
C GLU A 75 9.21 1.37 3.91
N TYR A 76 8.47 2.43 3.55
CA TYR A 76 7.13 2.31 2.98
C TYR A 76 7.15 1.59 1.62
N ILE A 77 8.06 1.96 0.72
CA ILE A 77 8.25 1.31 -0.57
C ILE A 77 8.56 -0.18 -0.37
N ASP A 78 9.54 -0.48 0.48
CA ASP A 78 9.97 -1.85 0.78
C ASP A 78 8.83 -2.67 1.37
N HIS A 79 8.02 -2.10 2.26
CA HIS A 79 6.86 -2.77 2.82
C HIS A 79 5.82 -3.12 1.74
N ARG A 80 5.54 -2.22 0.79
CA ARG A 80 4.57 -2.47 -0.28
C ARG A 80 5.06 -3.56 -1.23
N LEU A 81 6.32 -3.50 -1.62
CA LEU A 81 6.95 -4.52 -2.47
C LEU A 81 7.05 -5.87 -1.77
N GLU A 82 7.33 -5.88 -0.47
CA GLU A 82 7.33 -7.10 0.34
C GLU A 82 5.95 -7.72 0.42
N ARG A 83 4.90 -6.91 0.60
CA ARG A 83 3.52 -7.43 0.60
C ARG A 83 3.17 -8.09 -0.73
N GLU A 84 3.57 -7.51 -1.85
CA GLU A 84 3.39 -8.10 -3.17
C GLU A 84 4.09 -9.46 -3.28
N ARG A 85 5.36 -9.55 -2.82
CA ARG A 85 6.10 -10.82 -2.79
C ARG A 85 5.39 -11.88 -1.94
N GLN A 86 4.95 -11.51 -0.74
CA GLN A 86 4.23 -12.41 0.16
C GLN A 86 2.94 -12.96 -0.45
N ILE A 87 2.17 -12.11 -1.15
CA ILE A 87 0.95 -12.52 -1.85
C ILE A 87 1.29 -13.54 -2.95
N VAL A 88 2.26 -13.24 -3.81
CA VAL A 88 2.68 -14.15 -4.89
C VAL A 88 3.19 -15.47 -4.33
N ASP A 89 3.97 -15.43 -3.24
CA ASP A 89 4.51 -16.62 -2.61
C ASP A 89 3.45 -17.47 -1.90
N ALA A 90 2.40 -16.86 -1.33
CA ALA A 90 1.26 -17.60 -0.80
C ALA A 90 0.53 -18.37 -1.91
N ILE A 91 0.31 -17.75 -3.07
CA ILE A 91 -0.30 -18.40 -4.23
C ILE A 91 0.57 -19.56 -4.73
N ARG A 92 1.90 -19.37 -4.80
CA ARG A 92 2.85 -20.46 -5.14
C ARG A 92 2.77 -21.64 -4.18
N GLN A 93 2.47 -21.39 -2.90
CA GLN A 93 2.35 -22.39 -1.85
C GLN A 93 0.97 -23.06 -1.81
N GLY A 94 0.03 -22.62 -2.64
CA GLY A 94 -1.27 -23.26 -2.83
C GLY A 94 -2.47 -22.45 -2.34
N ALA A 95 -2.29 -21.19 -1.92
CA ALA A 95 -3.41 -20.30 -1.66
C ALA A 95 -4.22 -20.10 -2.96
N GLY A 96 -5.50 -20.50 -2.94
CA GLY A 96 -6.38 -20.47 -4.11
C GLY A 96 -7.37 -19.30 -4.10
N THR A 97 -7.55 -18.67 -2.94
CA THR A 97 -8.49 -17.57 -2.73
C THR A 97 -7.84 -16.39 -2.00
N ILE A 98 -8.49 -15.22 -2.03
CA ILE A 98 -8.09 -14.07 -1.21
C ILE A 98 -8.07 -14.42 0.28
N GLY A 99 -9.05 -15.20 0.77
CA GLY A 99 -9.11 -15.66 2.15
C GLY A 99 -7.89 -16.48 2.56
N ASP A 100 -7.49 -17.43 1.70
CA ASP A 100 -6.28 -18.25 1.93
C ASP A 100 -5.03 -17.37 2.01
N ILE A 101 -4.91 -16.39 1.09
CA ILE A 101 -3.80 -15.43 1.10
C ILE A 101 -3.81 -14.64 2.42
N VAL A 102 -4.97 -14.17 2.89
CA VAL A 102 -5.07 -13.45 4.16
C VAL A 102 -4.63 -14.31 5.34
N ASP A 103 -5.01 -15.58 5.37
CA ASP A 103 -4.62 -16.51 6.44
C ASP A 103 -3.10 -16.72 6.50
N ASP A 104 -2.45 -16.74 5.33
CA ASP A 104 -0.99 -16.91 5.22
C ASP A 104 -0.21 -15.61 5.48
N VAL A 105 -0.69 -14.50 4.95
CA VAL A 105 0.03 -13.21 4.89
C VAL A 105 -0.25 -12.33 6.12
N TYR A 106 -1.42 -12.49 6.75
CA TYR A 106 -1.85 -11.74 7.94
C TYR A 106 -2.10 -12.68 9.14
N LYS A 107 -1.14 -13.54 9.44
CA LYS A 107 -1.21 -14.50 10.56
C LYS A 107 -1.54 -13.81 11.88
N GLY A 108 -2.59 -14.29 12.55
CA GLY A 108 -3.03 -13.78 13.84
C GLY A 108 -3.71 -12.41 13.78
N ILE A 109 -4.16 -11.97 12.61
CA ILE A 109 -4.95 -10.74 12.48
C ILE A 109 -6.21 -10.82 13.35
N PRO A 110 -6.53 -9.76 14.13
CA PRO A 110 -7.78 -9.71 14.87
C PRO A 110 -9.00 -9.85 13.94
N GLU A 111 -10.03 -10.58 14.37
CA GLU A 111 -11.22 -10.86 13.57
C GLU A 111 -11.87 -9.58 13.01
N GLY A 112 -11.95 -8.52 13.82
CA GLY A 112 -12.50 -7.23 13.41
C GLY A 112 -11.70 -6.50 12.32
N LEU A 113 -10.46 -6.92 12.04
CA LEU A 113 -9.61 -6.35 10.99
C LEU A 113 -9.50 -7.24 9.75
N ARG A 114 -10.07 -8.46 9.77
CA ARG A 114 -9.99 -9.41 8.65
C ARG A 114 -10.57 -8.83 7.37
N HIS A 115 -11.72 -8.17 7.45
CA HIS A 115 -12.34 -7.53 6.29
C HIS A 115 -11.40 -6.51 5.62
N ALA A 116 -10.67 -5.72 6.41
CA ALA A 116 -9.72 -4.76 5.88
C ALA A 116 -8.54 -5.47 5.18
N ALA A 117 -8.04 -6.59 5.73
CA ALA A 117 -6.99 -7.37 5.09
C ALA A 117 -7.45 -8.01 3.77
N VAL A 118 -8.65 -8.60 3.73
CA VAL A 118 -9.26 -9.13 2.49
C VAL A 118 -9.31 -8.05 1.42
N HIS A 119 -9.84 -6.88 1.76
CA HIS A 119 -9.92 -5.75 0.84
C HIS A 119 -8.53 -5.29 0.36
N GLN A 120 -7.55 -5.18 1.26
CA GLN A 120 -6.19 -4.77 0.89
C GLN A 120 -5.46 -5.80 0.03
N VAL A 121 -5.68 -7.10 0.24
CA VAL A 121 -5.18 -8.13 -0.70
C VAL A 121 -5.82 -7.94 -2.07
N GLY A 122 -7.13 -7.68 -2.14
CA GLY A 122 -7.82 -7.38 -3.40
C GLY A 122 -7.23 -6.17 -4.13
N VAL A 123 -6.92 -5.08 -3.42
CA VAL A 123 -6.24 -3.90 -4.00
C VAL A 123 -4.86 -4.26 -4.57
N GLN A 124 -4.09 -5.08 -3.86
CA GLN A 124 -2.78 -5.53 -4.34
C GLN A 124 -2.88 -6.46 -5.55
N LEU A 125 -3.85 -7.37 -5.57
CA LEU A 125 -4.08 -8.28 -6.70
C LEU A 125 -4.44 -7.51 -7.98
N LYS A 126 -5.15 -6.38 -7.90
CA LYS A 126 -5.42 -5.51 -9.07
C LYS A 126 -4.14 -5.00 -9.72
N LYS A 127 -3.15 -4.57 -8.91
CA LYS A 127 -1.84 -4.17 -9.42
C LYS A 127 -1.09 -5.37 -9.98
N LEU A 128 -1.01 -6.48 -9.25
CA LEU A 128 -0.29 -7.68 -9.69
C LEU A 128 -0.88 -8.28 -11.00
N ASP A 129 -2.19 -8.17 -11.21
CA ASP A 129 -2.85 -8.57 -12.45
C ASP A 129 -2.48 -7.65 -13.63
N ARG A 130 -2.43 -6.33 -13.38
CA ARG A 130 -1.94 -5.31 -14.33
C ARG A 130 -0.48 -5.57 -14.71
N ASP A 131 0.35 -5.91 -13.73
CA ASP A 131 1.77 -6.24 -13.91
C ASP A 131 1.98 -7.62 -14.57
N GLY A 132 0.91 -8.41 -14.71
CA GLY A 132 0.93 -9.72 -15.36
C GLY A 132 1.49 -10.85 -14.51
N ALA A 133 1.59 -10.68 -13.19
CA ALA A 133 2.07 -11.70 -12.26
C ALA A 133 0.97 -12.71 -11.87
N VAL A 134 -0.27 -12.26 -11.76
CA VAL A 134 -1.41 -13.07 -11.32
C VAL A 134 -2.61 -12.84 -12.24
N ARG A 135 -3.63 -13.69 -12.11
CA ARG A 135 -4.98 -13.49 -12.62
C ARG A 135 -5.96 -13.82 -11.51
N PHE A 136 -7.02 -13.03 -11.38
CA PHE A 136 -8.12 -13.32 -10.45
C PHE A 136 -9.46 -12.96 -11.09
N GLU A 137 -10.53 -13.62 -10.66
CA GLU A 137 -11.88 -13.37 -11.14
C GLU A 137 -12.75 -12.83 -10.01
N SER A 138 -13.06 -11.53 -10.08
CA SER A 138 -13.87 -10.85 -9.07
C SER A 138 -15.18 -11.61 -8.81
N SER A 139 -15.37 -12.05 -7.57
CA SER A 139 -16.64 -12.64 -7.12
C SER A 139 -17.47 -11.61 -6.35
N LEU A 140 -18.73 -11.94 -6.01
CA LEU A 140 -19.58 -11.10 -5.17
C LEU A 140 -19.08 -10.98 -3.71
N THR A 141 -18.16 -11.86 -3.31
CA THR A 141 -17.61 -11.92 -1.96
C THR A 141 -16.11 -12.02 -2.08
N GLU A 142 -15.41 -10.89 -1.89
CA GLU A 142 -13.97 -10.77 -2.13
C GLU A 142 -13.16 -11.92 -1.52
N GLU A 143 -13.49 -12.35 -0.31
CA GLU A 143 -12.77 -13.42 0.39
C GLU A 143 -12.69 -14.75 -0.37
N VAL A 144 -13.74 -15.11 -1.14
CA VAL A 144 -13.77 -16.35 -1.94
C VAL A 144 -13.38 -16.12 -3.41
N THR A 145 -12.86 -14.94 -3.75
CA THR A 145 -12.34 -14.65 -5.09
C THR A 145 -11.16 -15.57 -5.38
N GLU A 146 -11.27 -16.33 -6.47
CA GLU A 146 -10.23 -17.25 -6.93
C GLU A 146 -9.07 -16.49 -7.57
N VAL A 147 -7.85 -16.98 -7.32
CA VAL A 147 -6.60 -16.35 -7.71
C VAL A 147 -5.60 -17.40 -8.20
N HIS A 148 -4.91 -17.06 -9.28
CA HIS A 148 -3.92 -17.91 -9.94
C HIS A 148 -2.69 -17.10 -10.36
N LEU A 149 -1.52 -17.73 -10.40
CA LEU A 149 -0.35 -17.17 -11.10
C LEU A 149 -0.60 -17.19 -12.61
N ARG A 150 0.00 -16.24 -13.33
CA ARG A 150 0.08 -16.28 -14.80
C ARG A 150 1.28 -17.07 -15.29
#